data_AF-A0A925V1W5-F1
#
_entry.id   AF-A0A925V1W5-F1
#
_cell.length_a   1.000
_cell.length_b   1.000
_cell.length_c   1.000
_cell.angle_alpha   90.00
_cell.angle_beta   90.00
_cell.angle_gamma   90.00
#
_symmetry.space_group_name_H-M   'P 1'
#
loop_
_entity.id
_entity.type
_entity.pdbx_description
1 polymer ?
#
loop_
_entity_poly.entity_id
_entity_poly.type
_entity_poly.pdbx_seq_one_letter_code
_entity_poly.pdbx_strand_id
1 'polypeptide(L)'
;MMDVTPGWRHVATVAEGDPVGLDAVDPWRLQWHALAEPAIVVAHPSWPSQRHRLPVYELRTPEQTLRFAAGELSAGVWGFYVPA
;
A
#
# COMPACT_ATOMS: atom_id res chain seq x y z
N MET A 1 -4.10 -15.47 7.06
CA MET A 1 -2.91 -14.85 6.45
C MET A 1 -3.37 -14.25 5.12
N MET A 2 -3.16 -12.96 4.88
CA MET A 2 -3.53 -12.36 3.58
C MET A 2 -2.56 -12.91 2.51
N ASP A 3 -3.10 -13.45 1.42
CA ASP A 3 -2.27 -13.81 0.27
C ASP A 3 -1.80 -12.52 -0.40
N VAL A 4 -0.49 -12.30 -0.42
CA VAL A 4 0.17 -11.15 -1.04
C VAL A 4 1.33 -11.63 -1.89
N THR A 5 1.65 -10.91 -2.96
CA THR A 5 2.87 -11.12 -3.75
C THR A 5 4.08 -11.32 -2.82
N PRO A 6 4.89 -12.39 -3.01
CA PRO A 6 6.06 -12.63 -2.19
C PRO A 6 7.02 -11.42 -2.14
N GLY A 7 7.64 -11.20 -0.99
CA GLY A 7 8.52 -10.05 -0.76
C GLY A 7 7.79 -8.77 -0.33
N TRP A 8 6.49 -8.85 -0.06
CA TRP A 8 5.69 -7.74 0.45
C TRP A 8 4.96 -8.13 1.73
N ARG A 9 4.80 -7.15 2.61
CA ARG A 9 4.13 -7.28 3.91
C ARG A 9 3.03 -6.23 4.06
N HIS A 10 1.89 -6.65 4.59
CA HIS A 10 0.79 -5.76 4.95
C HIS A 10 1.22 -4.82 6.09
N VAL A 11 0.87 -3.54 5.93
CA VAL A 11 1.06 -2.51 6.95
C VAL A 11 -0.27 -2.12 7.57
N ALA A 12 -1.24 -1.76 6.72
CA ALA A 12 -2.52 -1.24 7.18
C ALA A 12 -3.63 -1.43 6.14
N THR A 13 -4.86 -1.53 6.63
CA THR A 13 -6.08 -1.34 5.84
C THR A 13 -6.92 -0.31 6.56
N VAL A 14 -7.08 0.86 5.95
CA VAL A 14 -7.65 2.04 6.61
C VAL A 14 -8.62 2.77 5.68
N ALA A 15 -9.45 3.64 6.24
CA ALA A 15 -10.20 4.58 5.43
C ALA A 15 -9.25 5.61 4.79
N GLU A 16 -9.67 6.21 3.68
CA GLU A 16 -8.91 7.29 3.07
C GLU A 16 -8.72 8.47 4.05
N GLY A 17 -7.47 8.94 4.18
CA GLY A 17 -7.09 10.01 5.10
C GLY A 17 -6.79 9.56 6.53
N ASP A 18 -7.10 8.31 6.91
CA ASP A 18 -6.77 7.79 8.24
C ASP A 18 -5.27 7.51 8.38
N PRO A 19 -4.71 7.58 9.60
CA PRO A 19 -3.29 7.34 9.85
C PRO A 19 -2.81 5.98 9.32
N VAL A 20 -1.73 6.01 8.54
CA VAL A 20 -1.05 4.81 8.06
C VAL A 20 0.24 4.65 8.85
N GLY A 21 0.46 3.48 9.47
CA GLY A 21 1.68 3.18 10.23
C GLY A 21 2.92 2.96 9.35
N LEU A 22 3.20 3.86 8.42
CA LEU A 22 4.28 3.79 7.43
C LEU A 22 5.46 4.63 7.89
N ASP A 23 6.30 4.08 8.79
CA ASP A 23 7.53 4.69 9.32
C ASP A 23 7.41 6.18 9.73
N ALA A 24 6.33 6.51 10.43
CA ALA A 24 5.98 7.86 10.89
C ALA A 24 5.76 8.91 9.77
N VAL A 25 5.68 8.48 8.51
CA VAL A 25 5.30 9.32 7.37
C VAL A 25 3.81 9.19 7.14
N ASP A 26 3.11 10.33 7.07
CA ASP A 26 1.71 10.38 6.64
C ASP A 26 1.66 10.37 5.11
N PRO A 27 1.29 9.24 4.46
CA PRO A 27 1.29 9.16 3.00
C PRO A 27 0.29 10.12 2.38
N TRP A 28 -0.81 10.46 3.06
CA TRP A 28 -1.87 11.28 2.49
C TRP A 28 -1.47 12.74 2.30
N ARG A 29 -0.43 13.19 3.01
CA ARG A 29 0.09 14.57 2.93
C ARG A 29 1.19 14.75 1.91
N LEU A 30 1.67 13.66 1.31
CA LEU A 30 2.78 13.67 0.37
C LEU A 30 2.33 13.26 -1.02
N GLN A 31 3.06 13.72 -2.03
CA GLN A 31 2.84 13.27 -3.39
C GLN A 31 3.37 11.85 -3.58
N TRP A 32 2.51 10.98 -4.09
CA TRP A 32 2.88 9.61 -4.43
C TRP A 32 3.48 9.58 -5.83
N HIS A 33 4.69 9.04 -5.94
CA HIS A 33 5.37 8.89 -7.23
C HIS A 33 5.22 7.44 -7.68
N ALA A 34 4.42 7.21 -8.72
CA ALA A 34 4.27 5.87 -9.27
C ALA A 34 5.60 5.38 -9.85
N LEU A 35 5.97 4.16 -9.51
CA LEU A 35 7.15 3.49 -10.06
C LEU A 35 6.75 2.64 -11.26
N ALA A 36 7.62 2.60 -12.28
CA ALA A 36 7.44 1.77 -13.46
C ALA A 36 7.79 0.29 -13.17
N GLU A 37 7.15 -0.27 -12.16
CA GLU A 37 7.37 -1.63 -11.66
C GLU A 37 6.08 -2.45 -11.73
N PRO A 38 6.17 -3.80 -11.73
CA PRO A 38 4.99 -4.64 -11.63
C PRO A 38 4.20 -4.36 -10.34
N ALA A 39 2.90 -4.12 -10.49
CA ALA A 39 1.97 -4.05 -9.37
C ALA A 39 1.97 -5.36 -8.57
N ILE A 40 1.79 -5.25 -7.25
CA ILE A 40 1.59 -6.44 -6.40
C ILE A 40 0.16 -6.94 -6.53
N VAL A 41 -0.03 -8.21 -6.22
CA VAL A 41 -1.34 -8.86 -6.16
C VAL A 41 -1.63 -9.21 -4.72
N VAL A 42 -2.79 -8.80 -4.23
CA VAL A 42 -3.25 -9.05 -2.84
C VAL A 42 -4.65 -9.62 -2.84
N ALA A 43 -4.96 -10.45 -1.84
CA ALA A 43 -6.32 -10.88 -1.54
C ALA A 43 -7.15 -9.75 -0.94
N HIS A 44 -8.44 -9.69 -1.26
CA HIS A 44 -9.35 -8.82 -0.52
C HIS A 44 -9.51 -9.33 0.94
N PRO A 45 -9.42 -8.48 1.97
CA PRO A 45 -9.49 -8.88 3.38
C PRO A 45 -10.74 -9.69 3.74
N SER A 46 -11.91 -9.25 3.25
CA SER A 46 -13.21 -9.87 3.53
C SER A 46 -13.64 -10.91 2.49
N TRP A 47 -12.97 -10.98 1.34
CA TRP A 47 -13.33 -11.86 0.23
C TRP A 47 -12.07 -12.53 -0.32
N PRO A 48 -11.58 -13.59 0.34
CA PRO A 48 -10.25 -14.14 0.06
C PRO A 48 -10.04 -14.71 -1.34
N SER A 49 -11.09 -14.89 -2.15
CA SER A 49 -10.98 -15.28 -3.56
C SER A 49 -10.81 -14.08 -4.50
N GLN A 50 -11.17 -12.87 -4.06
CA GLN A 50 -10.99 -11.65 -4.83
C GLN A 50 -9.53 -11.19 -4.74
N ARG A 51 -9.00 -10.70 -5.87
CA ARG A 51 -7.62 -10.24 -6.00
C ARG A 51 -7.60 -8.79 -6.47
N HIS A 52 -6.75 -7.97 -5.84
CA HIS A 52 -6.49 -6.58 -6.21
C HIS A 52 -5.07 -6.45 -6.74
N ARG A 53 -4.89 -5.61 -7.75
CA ARG A 53 -3.56 -5.23 -8.26
C ARG A 53 -3.22 -3.86 -7.71
N LEU A 54 -2.22 -3.78 -6.84
CA LEU A 54 -1.82 -2.53 -6.21
C LEU A 54 -0.52 -2.01 -6.84
N PRO A 55 -0.55 -0.84 -7.50
CA PRO A 55 0.66 -0.19 -8.01
C PRO A 55 1.65 0.12 -6.88
N VAL A 56 2.93 0.22 -7.27
CA VAL A 56 4.04 0.54 -6.38
C VAL A 56 4.37 2.02 -6.51
N TYR A 57 4.64 2.65 -5.38
CA TYR A 57 4.90 4.07 -5.25
C TYR A 57 6.14 4.34 -4.38
N GLU A 58 6.66 5.55 -4.54
CA GLU A 58 7.59 6.18 -3.60
C GLU A 58 6.98 7.42 -2.97
N LEU A 59 7.18 7.56 -1.66
CA LEU A 59 7.16 8.86 -0.98
C LEU A 59 8.59 9.36 -0.87
N ARG A 60 8.77 10.65 -1.11
CA ARG A 60 10.07 11.31 -1.02
C ARG A 60 9.97 12.41 0.03
N THR A 61 10.85 12.33 1.02
CA THR A 61 11.06 13.34 2.06
C THR A 61 12.53 13.78 1.98
N PRO A 62 12.90 14.93 2.57
CA PRO A 62 14.31 15.30 2.67
C PRO A 62 15.17 14.26 3.39
N GLU A 63 14.59 13.52 4.34
CA GLU A 63 15.30 12.56 5.18
C GLU A 63 15.36 11.16 4.56
N GLN A 64 14.35 10.76 3.79
CA GLN A 64 14.23 9.40 3.26
C GLN A 64 13.33 9.27 2.02
N THR A 65 13.55 8.20 1.28
CA THR A 65 12.64 7.70 0.23
C THR A 65 12.04 6.38 0.69
N LEU A 66 10.71 6.29 0.62
CA LEU A 66 9.95 5.18 1.15
C LEU A 66 9.17 4.50 0.03
N ARG A 67 9.50 3.24 -0.24
CA ARG A 67 8.84 2.41 -1.25
C ARG A 67 7.69 1.64 -0.61
N PHE A 68 6.51 1.74 -1.20
CA PHE A 68 5.31 1.07 -0.71
C PHE A 68 4.36 0.75 -1.87
N ALA A 69 3.44 -0.19 -1.68
CA ALA A 69 2.35 -0.45 -2.60
C ALA A 69 1.04 -0.07 -1.92
N ALA A 70 0.16 0.58 -2.67
CA ALA A 70 -1.12 1.01 -2.15
C ALA A 70 -2.20 1.01 -3.22
N GLY A 71 -3.44 0.88 -2.77
CA GLY A 71 -4.60 1.03 -3.63
C GLY A 71 -5.89 0.68 -2.91
N GLU A 72 -6.98 1.04 -3.56
CA GLU A 72 -8.32 0.85 -3.05
C GLU A 72 -8.73 -0.64 -3.11
N LEU A 73 -9.17 -1.17 -1.97
CA LEU A 73 -9.71 -2.52 -1.82
C LEU A 73 -11.24 -2.50 -1.86
N SER A 74 -11.85 -1.42 -1.39
CA SER A 74 -13.28 -1.12 -1.47
C SER A 74 -13.47 0.39 -1.42
N ALA A 75 -14.67 0.90 -1.70
CA ALA A 75 -14.96 2.33 -1.74
C ALA A 75 -14.44 3.08 -0.48
N GLY A 76 -13.43 3.93 -0.65
CA GLY A 76 -12.78 4.70 0.42
C GLY A 76 -11.93 3.87 1.39
N VAL A 77 -11.68 2.59 1.11
CA VAL A 77 -10.88 1.66 1.93
C VAL A 77 -9.61 1.29 1.19
N TRP A 78 -8.47 1.65 1.77
CA TRP A 78 -7.16 1.51 1.16
C TRP A 78 -6.31 0.46 1.86
N GLY A 79 -5.59 -0.34 1.08
CA GLY A 79 -4.57 -1.25 1.58
C GLY A 79 -3.17 -0.69 1.37
N PHE A 80 -2.30 -0.82 2.37
CA PHE A 80 -0.91 -0.39 2.34
C PHE A 80 0.03 -1.56 2.63
N TYR A 81 1.08 -1.67 1.81
CA TYR A 81 2.06 -2.75 1.87
C TYR A 81 3.47 -2.18 1.68
N VAL A 82 4.45 -2.77 2.34
CA VAL A 82 5.88 -2.42 2.21
C VAL A 82 6.68 -3.66 1.81
N PRO A 83 7.87 -3.49 1.23
CA PRO A 83 8.81 -4.60 1.05
C PRO A 83 9.09 -5.32 2.39
N ALA A 84 9.19 -6.64 2.34
CA ALA A 84 9.44 -7.52 3.50
C ALA A 84 10.93 -7.71 3.79
#